data_AF-Q29HI9-F1
#
_entry.id   AF-Q29HI9-F1
#
_cell.length_a   1.000
_cell.length_b   1.000
_cell.length_c   1.000
_cell.angle_alpha   90.00
_cell.angle_beta   90.00
_cell.angle_gamma   90.00
#
_symmetry.space_group_name_H-M   'P 1'
#
loop_
_entity.id
_entity.type
_entity.pdbx_description
1 polymer ?
#
loop_
_entity_poly.entity_id
_entity_poly.type
_entity_poly.pdbx_seq_one_letter_code
_entity_poly.pdbx_strand_id
1 'polypeptide(L)'
;MNFYLLVIASLCFLTYISCDGCLQCNSKTEPRCATDPLSLFTKNCSESTGGAECYVRVIKDGYTVRGCVKDLDNATKANCNNELECQICTYAEGCNRQMFPSSRAQCLQCSGNSTSSSCATQVYEHASICPIYKLGDLCYIRNSNRTADGSFQRGCLTSAQANKQCIKDGHCFTCTGRGCNFLQANDTLIPLARDSSAQLVLSMSLLLCGLLVAWML
;
A
#
# COMPACT_ATOMS: atom_id res chain seq x y z
N MET A 1 21.33 -10.21 -52.50
CA MET A 1 21.67 -10.69 -51.13
C MET A 1 21.28 -9.68 -50.05
N ASN A 2 21.63 -8.40 -50.18
CA ASN A 2 21.28 -7.36 -49.18
C ASN A 2 19.78 -7.13 -48.95
N PHE A 3 18.95 -7.21 -50.00
CA PHE A 3 17.50 -7.00 -49.84
C PHE A 3 16.83 -8.10 -49.02
N TYR A 4 17.21 -9.37 -49.23
CA TYR A 4 16.70 -10.50 -48.45
C TYR A 4 17.14 -10.43 -46.98
N LEU A 5 18.37 -9.99 -46.71
CA LEU A 5 18.85 -9.74 -45.35
C LEU A 5 18.08 -8.61 -44.67
N LEU A 6 17.74 -7.54 -45.40
CA LEU A 6 16.92 -6.44 -44.87
C LEU A 6 15.49 -6.92 -44.58
N VAL A 7 14.87 -7.69 -45.47
CA VAL A 7 13.52 -8.25 -45.27
C VAL A 7 13.50 -9.18 -44.07
N ILE A 8 14.48 -10.10 -43.94
CA ILE A 8 14.62 -10.99 -42.79
C ILE A 8 14.87 -10.17 -41.51
N ALA A 9 15.73 -9.16 -41.54
CA ALA A 9 15.98 -8.30 -40.39
C ALA A 9 14.73 -7.52 -39.95
N SER A 10 13.93 -6.99 -40.89
CA SER A 10 12.67 -6.30 -40.58
C SER A 10 11.58 -7.26 -40.10
N LEU A 11 11.48 -8.46 -40.66
CA LEU A 11 10.56 -9.49 -40.16
C LEU A 11 10.96 -9.98 -38.78
N CYS A 12 12.26 -10.17 -38.53
CA CYS A 12 12.78 -10.45 -37.19
C CYS A 12 12.52 -9.28 -36.25
N PHE A 13 12.68 -8.02 -36.66
CA PHE A 13 12.36 -6.86 -35.84
C PHE A 13 10.87 -6.79 -35.49
N LEU A 14 9.99 -7.13 -36.44
CA LEU A 14 8.54 -7.16 -36.23
C LEU A 14 8.10 -8.33 -35.32
N THR A 15 8.79 -9.48 -35.36
CA THR A 15 8.50 -10.62 -34.46
C THR A 15 9.17 -10.49 -33.09
N TYR A 16 10.23 -9.68 -32.96
CA TYR A 16 10.95 -9.45 -31.71
C TYR A 16 10.24 -8.47 -30.76
N ILE A 17 9.25 -7.70 -31.24
CA ILE A 17 8.57 -6.65 -30.46
C ILE A 17 7.36 -7.17 -29.65
N SER A 18 6.86 -8.39 -29.90
CA SER A 18 5.76 -8.94 -29.11
C SER A 18 6.27 -9.64 -27.83
N CYS A 19 6.75 -8.84 -26.87
CA CYS A 19 6.88 -9.29 -25.49
C CYS A 19 5.51 -9.13 -24.80
N ASP A 20 4.66 -10.15 -24.93
CA ASP A 20 3.28 -10.13 -24.43
C ASP A 20 3.19 -10.64 -22.98
N GLY A 21 3.78 -9.87 -22.06
CA GLY A 21 3.78 -10.17 -20.62
C GLY A 21 2.79 -9.32 -19.83
N CYS A 22 2.16 -9.90 -18.82
CA CYS A 22 1.43 -9.15 -17.79
C CYS A 22 2.22 -9.15 -16.47
N LEU A 23 2.04 -8.12 -15.65
CA LEU A 23 2.44 -8.24 -14.25
C LEU A 23 1.48 -9.23 -13.58
N GLN A 24 2.03 -10.27 -12.95
CA GLN A 24 1.25 -11.31 -12.28
C GLN A 24 1.66 -11.39 -10.80
N CYS A 25 0.81 -10.90 -9.91
CA CYS A 25 1.13 -10.80 -8.49
C CYS A 25 -0.12 -10.64 -7.61
N ASN A 26 0.06 -10.83 -6.30
CA ASN A 26 -0.96 -10.59 -5.28
C ASN A 26 -0.35 -9.80 -4.11
N SER A 27 -0.90 -8.64 -3.78
CA SER A 27 -0.35 -7.76 -2.74
C SER A 27 -0.52 -8.29 -1.31
N LYS A 28 -1.30 -9.36 -1.13
CA LYS A 28 -1.37 -10.08 0.15
C LYS A 28 -0.06 -10.82 0.47
N THR A 29 0.62 -11.35 -0.55
CA THR A 29 1.87 -12.12 -0.41
C THR A 29 3.11 -11.36 -0.90
N GLU A 30 2.94 -10.42 -1.81
CA GLU A 30 4.02 -9.55 -2.34
C GLU A 30 3.52 -8.09 -2.35
N PRO A 31 3.72 -7.33 -1.26
CA PRO A 31 3.17 -5.99 -1.08
C PRO A 31 3.49 -5.02 -2.23
N ARG A 32 4.65 -5.18 -2.89
CA ARG A 32 5.06 -4.36 -4.05
C ARG A 32 4.08 -4.46 -5.22
N CYS A 33 3.28 -5.53 -5.30
CA CYS A 33 2.21 -5.65 -6.29
C CYS A 33 1.22 -4.45 -6.26
N ALA A 34 1.00 -3.90 -5.07
CA ALA A 34 0.22 -2.68 -4.87
C ALA A 34 1.11 -1.43 -4.81
N THR A 35 2.24 -1.50 -4.09
CA THR A 35 2.99 -0.30 -3.68
C THR A 35 4.08 0.14 -4.65
N ASP A 36 4.68 -0.80 -5.38
CA ASP A 36 5.76 -0.56 -6.34
C ASP A 36 5.74 -1.62 -7.47
N PRO A 37 4.69 -1.63 -8.30
CA PRO A 37 4.53 -2.62 -9.37
C PRO A 37 5.58 -2.52 -10.47
N LEU A 38 6.26 -1.37 -10.60
CA LEU A 38 7.31 -1.19 -11.60
C LEU A 38 8.59 -1.95 -11.24
N SER A 39 8.82 -2.22 -9.95
CA SER A 39 9.95 -3.03 -9.48
C SER A 39 9.82 -4.54 -9.75
N LEU A 40 8.65 -5.00 -10.22
CA LEU A 40 8.36 -6.42 -10.46
C LEU A 40 8.47 -6.75 -11.95
N PHE A 41 8.89 -7.97 -12.27
CA PHE A 41 8.97 -8.43 -13.66
C PHE A 41 7.62 -8.95 -14.18
N THR A 42 7.42 -8.76 -15.48
CA THR A 42 6.29 -9.30 -16.25
C THR A 42 6.50 -10.78 -16.49
N LYS A 43 5.38 -11.50 -16.66
CA LYS A 43 5.37 -12.91 -17.02
C LYS A 43 4.44 -13.09 -18.22
N ASN A 44 4.86 -13.93 -19.15
CA ASN A 44 4.09 -14.23 -20.34
C ASN A 44 2.73 -14.85 -19.97
N CYS A 45 1.70 -14.44 -20.70
CA CYS A 45 0.44 -15.15 -20.71
C CYS A 45 0.56 -16.29 -21.71
N SER A 46 0.39 -17.55 -21.30
CA SER A 46 0.41 -18.67 -22.27
C SER A 46 -0.67 -18.43 -23.34
N GLU A 47 -0.32 -18.60 -24.62
CA GLU A 47 -1.27 -18.62 -25.76
C GLU A 47 -1.92 -17.28 -26.15
N SER A 48 -1.26 -16.13 -25.98
CA SER A 48 -1.78 -14.87 -26.55
C SER A 48 -1.50 -14.76 -28.05
N THR A 49 -2.40 -15.31 -28.88
CA THR A 49 -2.39 -15.00 -30.33
C THR A 49 -3.06 -13.64 -30.52
N GLY A 50 -2.27 -12.54 -30.52
CA GLY A 50 -2.79 -11.19 -30.76
C GLY A 50 -2.53 -10.14 -29.66
N GLY A 51 -1.57 -10.37 -28.76
CA GLY A 51 -1.21 -9.42 -27.69
C GLY A 51 -1.63 -9.89 -26.30
N ALA A 52 -0.90 -9.46 -25.25
CA ALA A 52 -1.29 -9.73 -23.88
C ALA A 52 -2.55 -8.93 -23.46
N GLU A 53 -3.59 -9.65 -23.03
CA GLU A 53 -4.70 -9.07 -22.27
C GLU A 53 -4.41 -9.21 -20.77
N CYS A 54 -4.21 -8.09 -20.09
CA CYS A 54 -3.90 -8.05 -18.66
C CYS A 54 -5.06 -7.50 -17.86
N TYR A 55 -5.18 -7.92 -16.61
CA TYR A 55 -6.09 -7.30 -15.64
C TYR A 55 -5.31 -6.75 -14.44
N VAL A 56 -5.91 -5.77 -13.79
CA VAL A 56 -5.62 -5.38 -12.41
C VAL A 56 -6.95 -5.25 -11.66
N ARG A 57 -7.00 -5.75 -10.43
CA ARG A 57 -8.19 -5.64 -9.59
C ARG A 57 -7.86 -5.49 -8.13
N VAL A 58 -8.80 -4.92 -7.38
CA VAL A 58 -8.82 -4.94 -5.93
C VAL A 58 -9.85 -5.96 -5.45
N ILE A 59 -9.45 -6.85 -4.56
CA ILE A 59 -10.37 -7.82 -3.93
C ILE A 59 -10.96 -7.25 -2.63
N LYS A 60 -11.97 -7.92 -2.07
CA LYS A 60 -12.78 -7.43 -0.92
C LYS A 60 -11.96 -6.89 0.27
N ASP A 61 -10.78 -7.44 0.53
CA ASP A 61 -9.89 -7.02 1.63
C ASP A 61 -8.94 -5.86 1.25
N GLY A 62 -9.12 -5.23 0.09
CA GLY A 62 -8.32 -4.10 -0.40
C GLY A 62 -6.98 -4.49 -1.04
N TYR A 63 -6.65 -5.79 -1.13
CA TYR A 63 -5.44 -6.26 -1.80
C TYR A 63 -5.57 -6.17 -3.32
N THR A 64 -4.44 -5.90 -3.98
CA THR A 64 -4.35 -5.83 -5.44
C THR A 64 -3.90 -7.15 -6.02
N VAL A 65 -4.60 -7.59 -7.04
CA VAL A 65 -4.26 -8.77 -7.83
C VAL A 65 -4.09 -8.32 -9.28
N ARG A 66 -3.00 -8.75 -9.90
CA ARG A 66 -2.66 -8.48 -11.30
C ARG A 66 -2.43 -9.81 -12.00
N GLY A 67 -2.85 -9.93 -13.25
CA GLY A 67 -2.67 -11.18 -13.99
C GLY A 67 -3.09 -11.09 -15.45
N CYS A 68 -3.15 -12.25 -16.11
CA CYS A 68 -3.66 -12.38 -17.48
C CYS A 68 -5.19 -12.55 -17.46
N VAL A 69 -5.89 -11.90 -18.39
CA VAL A 69 -7.37 -11.96 -18.46
C VAL A 69 -7.88 -13.38 -18.66
N LYS A 70 -7.14 -14.22 -19.39
CA LYS A 70 -7.49 -15.63 -19.62
C LYS A 70 -7.58 -16.46 -18.32
N ASP A 71 -6.92 -16.03 -17.25
CA ASP A 71 -6.91 -16.73 -15.97
C ASP A 71 -8.11 -16.32 -15.08
N LEU A 72 -8.94 -15.38 -15.55
CA LEU A 72 -10.18 -14.99 -14.90
C LEU A 72 -11.31 -15.95 -15.29
N ASP A 73 -12.19 -16.26 -14.34
CA ASP A 73 -13.46 -16.91 -14.64
C ASP A 73 -14.38 -15.95 -15.42
N ASN A 74 -15.37 -16.51 -16.13
CA ASN A 74 -16.27 -15.74 -16.99
C ASN A 74 -17.02 -14.64 -16.24
N ALA A 75 -17.42 -14.86 -14.98
CA ALA A 75 -18.15 -13.86 -14.22
C ALA A 75 -17.24 -12.70 -13.80
N THR A 76 -16.02 -12.99 -13.33
CA THR A 76 -15.02 -11.96 -13.02
C THR A 76 -14.62 -11.18 -14.27
N LYS A 77 -14.40 -11.85 -15.40
CA LYS A 77 -14.07 -11.18 -16.67
C LYS A 77 -15.20 -10.24 -17.11
N ALA A 78 -16.45 -10.70 -17.07
CA ALA A 78 -17.61 -9.90 -17.49
C ALA A 78 -17.82 -8.65 -16.61
N ASN A 79 -17.49 -8.73 -15.32
CA ASN A 79 -17.63 -7.63 -14.36
C ASN A 79 -16.35 -6.79 -14.20
N CYS A 80 -15.29 -7.04 -14.99
CA CYS A 80 -14.02 -6.33 -14.88
C CYS A 80 -14.01 -5.03 -15.71
N ASN A 81 -14.91 -4.12 -15.35
CA ASN A 81 -15.18 -2.88 -16.09
C ASN A 81 -15.40 -1.67 -15.16
N ASN A 82 -14.83 -1.72 -13.96
CA ASN A 82 -14.95 -0.67 -12.94
C ASN A 82 -13.57 -0.12 -12.59
N GLU A 83 -13.30 1.15 -12.94
CA GLU A 83 -11.99 1.79 -12.69
C GLU A 83 -11.58 1.85 -11.21
N LEU A 84 -12.51 1.64 -10.28
CA LEU A 84 -12.24 1.58 -8.84
C LEU A 84 -11.95 0.16 -8.32
N GLU A 85 -12.27 -0.88 -9.09
CA GLU A 85 -12.24 -2.26 -8.59
C GLU A 85 -11.56 -3.25 -9.54
N CYS A 86 -11.77 -3.14 -10.86
CA CYS A 86 -11.18 -4.04 -11.84
C CYS A 86 -11.08 -3.38 -13.22
N GLN A 87 -9.90 -3.41 -13.81
CA GLN A 87 -9.63 -2.90 -15.15
C GLN A 87 -8.87 -3.93 -15.98
N ILE A 88 -9.30 -4.06 -17.24
CA ILE A 88 -8.59 -4.78 -18.29
C ILE A 88 -7.82 -3.78 -19.14
N CYS A 89 -6.61 -4.15 -19.55
CA CYS A 89 -5.81 -3.41 -20.52
C CYS A 89 -5.17 -4.38 -21.51
N THR A 90 -4.87 -3.88 -22.71
CA THR A 90 -4.43 -4.66 -23.86
C THR A 90 -3.33 -3.92 -24.62
N TYR A 91 -2.70 -4.61 -25.58
CA TYR A 91 -1.79 -4.03 -26.60
C TYR A 91 -0.50 -3.38 -26.07
N ALA A 92 -0.11 -3.62 -24.81
CA ALA A 92 1.18 -3.20 -24.27
C ALA A 92 1.68 -4.16 -23.17
N GLU A 93 2.97 -4.49 -23.22
CA GLU A 93 3.62 -5.29 -22.17
C GLU A 93 3.44 -4.62 -20.80
N GLY A 94 2.93 -5.38 -19.84
CA GLY A 94 2.77 -4.91 -18.48
C GLY A 94 1.88 -3.68 -18.38
N CYS A 95 0.90 -3.51 -19.28
CA CYS A 95 -0.06 -2.40 -19.22
C CYS A 95 -0.71 -2.28 -17.84
N ASN A 96 -0.85 -3.41 -17.14
CA ASN A 96 -1.36 -3.50 -15.79
C ASN A 96 -0.30 -3.20 -14.71
N ARG A 97 0.68 -2.33 -14.94
CA ARG A 97 1.70 -1.90 -13.94
C ARG A 97 1.41 -0.55 -13.30
N GLN A 98 0.39 0.18 -13.76
CA GLN A 98 0.05 1.48 -13.18
C GLN A 98 -0.52 1.34 -11.76
N MET A 99 -0.44 2.42 -10.97
CA MET A 99 -1.16 2.52 -9.70
C MET A 99 -2.64 2.24 -9.95
N PHE A 100 -3.22 1.34 -9.16
CA PHE A 100 -4.62 0.98 -9.30
C PHE A 100 -5.30 0.85 -7.93
N PRO A 101 -6.50 1.41 -7.77
CA PRO A 101 -7.11 2.44 -8.62
C PRO A 101 -6.27 3.73 -8.66
N SER A 102 -6.54 4.61 -9.62
CA SER A 102 -5.90 5.93 -9.69
C SER A 102 -6.19 6.79 -8.45
N SER A 103 -7.33 6.54 -7.79
CA SER A 103 -7.76 7.21 -6.56
C SER A 103 -7.10 6.66 -5.28
N ARG A 104 -6.12 5.75 -5.39
CA ARG A 104 -5.52 5.10 -4.24
C ARG A 104 -4.69 6.08 -3.43
N ALA A 105 -4.90 6.09 -2.11
CA ALA A 105 -4.19 6.98 -1.22
C ALA A 105 -2.67 6.77 -1.30
N GLN A 106 -1.94 7.87 -1.12
CA GLN A 106 -0.48 7.89 -1.09
C GLN A 106 -0.04 8.70 0.13
N CYS A 107 0.75 8.10 1.01
CA CYS A 107 1.14 8.68 2.28
C CYS A 107 2.64 8.56 2.50
N LEU A 108 3.21 9.39 3.37
CA LEU A 108 4.49 9.06 3.97
C LEU A 108 4.30 7.80 4.82
N GLN A 109 5.18 6.82 4.65
CA GLN A 109 5.07 5.50 5.30
C GLN A 109 6.43 5.16 5.93
N CYS A 110 6.46 5.07 7.26
CA CYS A 110 7.68 4.74 8.00
C CYS A 110 7.37 4.39 9.46
N SER A 111 8.35 3.77 10.12
CA SER A 111 8.33 3.52 11.55
C SER A 111 9.69 3.82 12.16
N GLY A 112 9.70 4.45 13.33
CA GLY A 112 10.89 4.69 14.13
C GLY A 112 10.63 4.49 15.61
N ASN A 113 11.70 4.24 16.35
CA ASN A 113 11.71 3.95 17.79
C ASN A 113 12.13 5.15 18.65
N SER A 114 12.12 6.36 18.09
CA SER A 114 12.36 7.60 18.81
C SER A 114 11.81 8.79 18.02
N THR A 115 11.70 9.94 18.69
CA THR A 115 11.45 11.23 18.03
C THR A 115 12.66 11.78 17.26
N SER A 116 13.82 11.12 17.32
CA SER A 116 15.01 11.43 16.53
C SER A 116 15.20 10.53 15.31
N SER A 117 14.37 9.49 15.15
CA SER A 117 14.40 8.59 14.00
C SER A 117 14.14 9.32 12.68
N SER A 118 14.59 8.76 11.56
CA SER A 118 14.31 9.32 10.22
C SER A 118 12.81 9.49 9.99
N CYS A 119 11.97 8.59 10.50
CA CYS A 119 10.52 8.72 10.39
C CYS A 119 9.97 9.97 11.09
N ALA A 120 10.59 10.34 12.21
CA ALA A 120 10.20 11.50 13.01
C ALA A 120 10.72 12.82 12.43
N THR A 121 11.90 12.81 11.81
CA THR A 121 12.62 14.02 11.39
C THR A 121 12.52 14.31 9.89
N GLN A 122 12.44 13.28 9.06
CA GLN A 122 12.37 13.44 7.61
C GLN A 122 10.93 13.60 7.15
N VAL A 123 10.62 14.81 6.70
CA VAL A 123 9.27 15.22 6.27
C VAL A 123 9.14 15.46 4.76
N TYR A 124 10.27 15.41 4.05
CA TYR A 124 10.34 15.67 2.61
C TYR A 124 10.42 14.39 1.76
N GLU A 125 10.21 13.21 2.36
CA GLU A 125 10.16 11.96 1.59
C GLU A 125 9.00 11.97 0.58
N HIS A 126 9.15 11.18 -0.48
CA HIS A 126 8.07 10.98 -1.43
C HIS A 126 6.98 10.06 -0.83
N ALA A 127 5.72 10.47 -1.00
CA ALA A 127 4.58 9.64 -0.61
C ALA A 127 4.52 8.34 -1.43
N SER A 128 4.44 7.21 -0.73
CA SER A 128 4.29 5.88 -1.31
C SER A 128 2.83 5.47 -1.37
N ILE A 129 2.48 4.60 -2.32
CA ILE A 129 1.12 4.07 -2.48
C ILE A 129 0.72 3.24 -1.25
N CYS A 130 -0.51 3.40 -0.77
CA CYS A 130 -1.03 2.62 0.35
C CYS A 130 -1.21 1.13 0.00
N PRO A 131 -0.72 0.19 0.82
CA PRO A 131 -0.69 -1.24 0.48
C PRO A 131 -2.08 -1.89 0.43
N ILE A 132 -3.04 -1.35 1.19
CA ILE A 132 -4.45 -1.77 1.20
C ILE A 132 -5.26 -0.64 0.57
N TYR A 133 -6.09 -0.95 -0.43
CA TYR A 133 -7.01 0.01 -0.99
C TYR A 133 -8.29 0.09 -0.16
N LYS A 134 -8.67 1.32 0.20
CA LYS A 134 -9.99 1.68 0.68
C LYS A 134 -10.31 3.03 0.05
N LEU A 135 -11.49 3.15 -0.56
CA LEU A 135 -11.91 4.43 -1.14
C LEU A 135 -11.98 5.48 -0.02
N GLY A 136 -11.28 6.60 -0.22
CA GLY A 136 -11.19 7.67 0.79
C GLY A 136 -10.26 7.35 1.97
N ASP A 137 -9.31 6.42 1.83
CA ASP A 137 -8.31 6.18 2.88
C ASP A 137 -7.52 7.45 3.21
N LEU A 138 -7.14 7.56 4.49
CA LEU A 138 -6.45 8.73 5.04
C LEU A 138 -4.99 8.40 5.34
N CYS A 139 -4.16 9.43 5.41
CA CYS A 139 -2.84 9.29 5.99
C CYS A 139 -2.90 9.52 7.50
N TYR A 140 -1.99 8.88 8.26
CA TYR A 140 -1.88 9.08 9.70
C TYR A 140 -0.45 9.42 10.14
N ILE A 141 -0.36 10.02 11.33
CA ILE A 141 0.83 10.08 12.16
C ILE A 141 0.47 9.56 13.55
N ARG A 142 1.27 8.63 14.07
CA ARG A 142 1.13 8.08 15.42
C ARG A 142 2.42 8.34 16.20
N ASN A 143 2.29 8.99 17.34
CA ASN A 143 3.38 9.22 18.28
C ASN A 143 3.01 8.58 19.62
N SER A 144 3.70 7.51 20.03
CA SER A 144 3.34 6.80 21.27
C SER A 144 3.83 7.50 22.53
N ASN A 145 4.92 8.24 22.44
CA ASN A 145 5.47 9.05 23.52
C ASN A 145 6.46 10.06 22.94
N ARG A 146 6.45 11.32 23.39
CA ARG A 146 7.40 12.36 22.95
C ARG A 146 8.76 12.21 23.65
N THR A 147 9.33 11.01 23.62
CA THR A 147 10.58 10.66 24.31
C THR A 147 11.53 9.89 23.40
N ALA A 148 12.78 9.72 23.85
CA ALA A 148 13.78 8.93 23.16
C ALA A 148 13.36 7.46 23.00
N ASP A 149 12.58 6.91 23.94
CA ASP A 149 12.07 5.53 23.91
C ASP A 149 10.65 5.42 23.29
N GLY A 150 10.11 6.53 22.80
CA GLY A 150 8.79 6.57 22.15
C GLY A 150 8.85 6.10 20.70
N SER A 151 7.74 5.63 20.15
CA SER A 151 7.65 5.27 18.73
C SER A 151 6.99 6.38 17.92
N PHE A 152 7.48 6.58 16.70
CA PHE A 152 6.93 7.52 15.74
C PHE A 152 6.64 6.79 14.43
N GLN A 153 5.40 6.84 13.96
CA GLN A 153 4.95 6.09 12.79
C GLN A 153 4.13 7.00 11.87
N ARG A 154 4.29 6.78 10.57
CA ARG A 154 3.49 7.40 9.52
C ARG A 154 2.97 6.30 8.62
N GLY A 155 1.76 6.47 8.10
CA GLY A 155 1.30 5.57 7.05
C GLY A 155 -0.14 5.81 6.64
N CYS A 156 -0.77 4.75 6.16
CA CYS A 156 -2.15 4.74 5.72
C CYS A 156 -3.06 4.27 6.84
N LEU A 157 -4.16 4.98 7.08
CA LEU A 157 -5.03 4.75 8.22
C LEU A 157 -5.63 3.35 8.19
N THR A 158 -6.07 2.87 7.03
CA THR A 158 -6.60 1.50 6.89
C THR A 158 -5.58 0.44 7.32
N SER A 159 -4.29 0.63 7.00
CA SER A 159 -3.21 -0.27 7.43
C SER A 159 -2.97 -0.20 8.94
N ALA A 160 -3.05 0.97 9.56
CA ALA A 160 -2.95 1.11 11.01
C ALA A 160 -4.13 0.40 11.71
N GLN A 161 -5.35 0.60 11.23
CA GLN A 161 -6.56 0.02 11.81
C GLN A 161 -6.58 -1.51 11.70
N ALA A 162 -6.07 -2.07 10.60
CA ALA A 162 -5.86 -3.52 10.48
C ALA A 162 -4.94 -4.07 11.58
N ASN A 163 -3.93 -3.29 11.99
CA ASN A 163 -3.01 -3.57 13.10
C ASN A 163 -3.52 -3.11 14.47
N LYS A 164 -4.82 -2.79 14.59
CA LYS A 164 -5.47 -2.32 15.83
C LYS A 164 -4.87 -1.01 16.39
N GLN A 165 -4.30 -0.18 15.51
CA GLN A 165 -3.79 1.14 15.82
C GLN A 165 -4.72 2.22 15.23
N CYS A 166 -4.71 3.42 15.82
CA CYS A 166 -5.49 4.56 15.32
C CYS A 166 -6.99 4.25 15.16
N ILE A 167 -7.54 3.44 16.07
CA ILE A 167 -8.96 3.04 16.10
C ILE A 167 -9.80 4.13 16.77
N LYS A 168 -9.25 4.75 17.83
CA LYS A 168 -9.92 5.82 18.59
C LYS A 168 -9.54 7.18 18.03
N ASP A 169 -10.53 8.05 17.89
CA ASP A 169 -10.31 9.43 17.50
C ASP A 169 -9.38 10.15 18.49
N GLY A 170 -8.53 11.02 17.96
CA GLY A 170 -7.58 11.77 18.76
C GLY A 170 -6.36 10.97 19.25
N HIS A 171 -6.20 9.70 18.89
CA HIS A 171 -4.99 8.92 19.20
C HIS A 171 -3.92 8.99 18.10
N CYS A 172 -4.34 9.37 16.89
CA CYS A 172 -3.48 9.61 15.76
C CYS A 172 -3.92 10.90 15.07
N PHE A 173 -2.96 11.63 14.53
CA PHE A 173 -3.25 12.68 13.56
C PHE A 173 -3.68 12.01 12.25
N THR A 174 -4.71 12.53 11.59
CA THR A 174 -5.16 12.04 10.29
C THR A 174 -5.35 13.20 9.31
N CYS A 175 -5.14 12.95 8.03
CA CYS A 175 -5.29 13.96 7.00
C CYS A 175 -5.63 13.34 5.63
N THR A 176 -6.17 14.16 4.74
CA THR A 176 -6.49 13.82 3.34
C THR A 176 -5.47 14.44 2.37
N GLY A 177 -5.16 13.73 1.30
CA GLY A 177 -4.30 14.22 0.22
C GLY A 177 -2.93 13.54 0.19
N ARG A 178 -2.27 13.61 -0.97
CA ARG A 178 -1.00 12.93 -1.21
C ARG A 178 0.08 13.41 -0.23
N GLY A 179 0.58 12.52 0.60
CA GLY A 179 1.68 12.79 1.52
C GLY A 179 1.38 13.84 2.58
N CYS A 180 0.10 14.15 2.86
CA CYS A 180 -0.30 15.22 3.80
C CYS A 180 0.23 15.04 5.23
N ASN A 181 0.68 13.83 5.58
CA ASN A 181 1.20 13.49 6.89
C ASN A 181 2.68 13.86 7.04
N PHE A 182 3.06 15.10 6.69
CA PHE A 182 4.44 15.62 6.70
C PHE A 182 4.79 16.47 7.93
N LEU A 183 3.98 16.44 9.01
CA LEU A 183 4.27 17.22 10.22
C LEU A 183 5.53 16.71 10.94
N GLN A 184 6.37 17.61 11.47
CA GLN A 184 7.54 17.23 12.27
C GLN A 184 7.12 16.65 13.63
N ALA A 185 7.96 15.81 14.24
CA ALA A 185 7.57 15.10 15.46
C ALA A 185 7.26 15.97 16.69
N ASN A 186 7.75 17.21 16.72
CA ASN A 186 7.47 18.21 17.76
C ASN A 186 6.18 19.01 17.52
N ASP A 187 5.47 18.76 16.41
CA ASP A 187 4.25 19.48 16.08
C ASP A 187 3.14 19.16 17.11
N THR A 188 2.49 20.22 17.58
CA THR A 188 1.44 20.14 18.60
C THR A 188 0.13 19.55 18.08
N LEU A 189 -0.08 19.54 16.76
CA LEU A 189 -1.23 18.91 16.11
C LEU A 189 -1.17 17.39 16.16
N ILE A 190 0.01 16.80 16.39
CA ILE A 190 0.17 15.36 16.53
C ILE A 190 -0.22 14.96 17.96
N PRO A 191 -1.34 14.23 18.16
CA PRO A 191 -1.70 13.77 19.49
C PRO A 191 -0.77 12.64 19.96
N LEU A 192 -0.72 12.45 21.28
CA LEU A 192 -0.09 11.28 21.88
C LEU A 192 -1.04 10.09 21.81
N ALA A 193 -0.56 8.97 21.28
CA ALA A 193 -1.29 7.71 21.28
C ALA A 193 -1.37 7.18 22.72
N ARG A 194 -2.53 7.38 23.36
CA ARG A 194 -2.81 6.95 24.73
C ARG A 194 -3.04 5.44 24.86
N ASP A 195 -2.99 4.69 23.77
CA ASP A 195 -3.06 3.23 23.75
C ASP A 195 -1.77 2.52 24.22
N SER A 196 -0.74 3.29 24.56
CA SER A 196 0.54 2.72 25.00
C SER A 196 0.34 1.88 26.27
N SER A 197 0.93 0.69 26.31
CA SER A 197 0.87 -0.27 27.42
C SER A 197 1.20 0.37 28.78
N ALA A 198 1.98 1.46 28.80
CA ALA A 198 2.24 2.26 29.98
C ALA A 198 0.96 2.73 30.71
N GLN A 199 -0.10 3.13 30.02
CA GLN A 199 -1.34 3.56 30.67
C GLN A 199 -2.13 2.39 31.26
N LEU A 200 -2.12 1.23 30.60
CA LEU A 200 -2.70 0.00 31.13
C LEU A 200 -1.95 -0.48 32.37
N VAL A 201 -0.62 -0.41 32.37
CA VAL A 201 0.19 -0.75 33.55
C VAL A 201 -0.09 0.22 34.70
N LEU A 202 -0.07 1.53 34.45
CA LEU A 202 -0.38 2.54 35.47
C LEU A 202 -1.78 2.38 36.07
N SER A 203 -2.79 2.14 35.23
CA SER A 203 -4.18 1.93 35.71
C SER A 203 -4.31 0.63 36.51
N MET A 204 -3.68 -0.46 36.06
CA MET A 204 -3.66 -1.73 36.81
C MET A 204 -2.92 -1.60 38.14
N SER A 205 -1.79 -0.89 38.18
CA SER A 205 -1.04 -0.64 39.41
C SER A 205 -1.84 0.17 40.42
N LEU A 206 -2.54 1.23 39.98
CA LEU A 206 -3.41 2.02 40.84
C LEU A 206 -4.58 1.21 41.39
N LEU A 207 -5.16 0.33 40.57
CA LEU A 207 -6.27 -0.53 40.97
C LEU A 207 -5.83 -1.59 41.99
N LEU A 208 -4.65 -2.19 41.81
CA LEU A 208 -4.02 -3.09 42.78
C LEU A 208 -3.71 -2.37 44.10
N CYS A 209 -3.14 -1.16 44.05
CA CYS A 209 -2.91 -0.36 45.25
C CYS A 209 -4.23 -0.03 45.99
N GLY A 210 -5.28 0.34 45.26
CA GLY A 210 -6.59 0.60 45.83
C GLY A 210 -7.20 -0.63 46.52
N LEU A 211 -7.11 -1.81 45.90
CA LEU A 211 -7.56 -3.07 46.50
C LEU A 211 -6.76 -3.45 47.75
N LEU A 212 -5.44 -3.24 47.75
CA LEU A 212 -4.60 -3.47 48.93
C LEU A 212 -4.98 -2.53 50.08
N VAL A 213 -5.17 -1.24 49.82
CA VAL A 213 -5.59 -0.27 50.84
C VAL A 213 -6.97 -0.61 51.38
N ALA A 214 -7.92 -1.02 50.53
CA ALA A 214 -9.26 -1.44 50.96
C ALA A 214 -9.26 -2.74 51.78
N TRP A 215 -8.29 -3.63 51.58
CA TRP A 215 -8.14 -4.85 52.38
C TRP A 215 -7.50 -4.59 53.76
N MET A 216 -6.75 -3.50 53.90
CA MET A 216 -6.12 -3.12 55.18
C MET A 216 -7.02 -2.24 56.08
N LEU A 217 -8.24 -1.92 55.65
CA LEU A 217 -9.31 -1.25 56.41
C LEU A 217 -10.34 -2.26 56.89
#